data_AF-A0A6G2UYQ0-F1
#
_entry.id   AF-A0A6G2UYQ0-F1
#
_cell.length_a   1.000
_cell.length_b   1.000
_cell.length_c   1.000
_cell.angle_alpha   90.00
_cell.angle_beta   90.00
_cell.angle_gamma   90.00
#
_symmetry.space_group_name_H-M   'P 1'
#
loop_
_entity.id
_entity.type
_entity.pdbx_description
1 polymer ?
#
loop_
_entity_poly.entity_id
_entity_poly.type
_entity_poly.pdbx_seq_one_letter_code
_entity_poly.pdbx_strand_id
1 'polypeptide(L)'
;MTAAPRLFRATGDGRRETNAATVLRTVLDHGPVARRTIADRSGLSQAAVSRQCTDLVRLGLVRELPELSAGNGVGRPQIPVDLHTGESGGPLVAGVHIGVPASTFGLLDLRGRLLDRRTFPHDGIAAGDLPPRIARGLRAFLDDVRRD
;
A
#
# COMPACT_ATOMS: atom_id res chain seq x y z
N MET A 1 17.93 0.82 -21.98
CA MET A 1 17.82 2.26 -21.65
C MET A 1 16.55 2.45 -20.84
N THR A 2 16.64 2.36 -19.51
CA THR A 2 15.49 2.52 -18.61
C THR A 2 15.27 4.00 -18.38
N ALA A 3 14.17 4.55 -18.90
CA ALA A 3 13.80 5.93 -18.65
C ALA A 3 13.55 6.12 -17.14
N ALA A 4 14.30 7.05 -16.53
CA ALA A 4 14.07 7.47 -15.16
C ALA A 4 12.64 8.02 -15.03
N PRO A 5 11.91 7.72 -13.93
CA PRO A 5 10.56 8.23 -13.75
C PRO A 5 10.61 9.76 -13.68
N ARG A 6 9.80 10.42 -14.51
CA ARG A 6 9.61 11.87 -14.46
C ARG A 6 8.89 12.21 -13.17
N LEU A 7 9.63 12.64 -12.14
CA LEU A 7 9.03 13.23 -10.95
C LEU A 7 8.34 14.53 -11.37
N PHE A 8 7.02 14.53 -11.26
CA PHE A 8 6.17 15.67 -11.57
C PHE A 8 6.59 16.85 -10.68
N ARG A 9 7.09 17.94 -11.29
CA ARG A 9 7.44 19.14 -10.54
C ARG A 9 6.15 19.87 -10.19
N ALA A 10 5.56 19.50 -9.06
CA ALA A 10 4.25 20.00 -8.71
C ALA A 10 4.30 21.32 -7.93
N THR A 11 3.26 22.13 -8.11
CA THR A 11 2.90 23.28 -7.27
C THR A 11 2.68 22.83 -5.81
N GLY A 12 2.38 23.77 -4.89
CA GLY A 12 2.35 23.52 -3.43
C GLY A 12 1.66 22.21 -2.98
N ASP A 13 0.61 21.79 -3.67
CA ASP A 13 -0.09 20.52 -3.44
C ASP A 13 0.73 19.30 -3.84
N GLY A 14 1.29 19.24 -5.04
CA GLY A 14 2.03 18.01 -5.38
C GLY A 14 3.41 17.93 -4.75
N ARG A 15 3.95 19.01 -4.13
CA ARG A 15 5.08 18.84 -3.19
C ARG A 15 4.64 18.08 -1.94
N ARG A 16 3.40 18.29 -1.45
CA ARG A 16 2.85 17.48 -0.36
C ARG A 16 2.60 16.05 -0.81
N GLU A 17 2.01 15.84 -1.97
CA GLU A 17 1.78 14.49 -2.53
C GLU A 17 3.09 13.74 -2.74
N THR A 18 4.12 14.41 -3.28
CA THR A 18 5.46 13.82 -3.43
C THR A 18 6.04 13.43 -2.08
N ASN A 19 5.96 14.30 -1.07
CA ASN A 19 6.44 13.97 0.27
C ASN A 19 5.66 12.81 0.90
N ALA A 20 4.33 12.78 0.74
CA ALA A 20 3.49 11.69 1.22
C ALA A 20 3.88 10.36 0.58
N ALA A 21 4.07 10.34 -0.75
CA ALA A 21 4.54 9.17 -1.49
C ALA A 21 5.93 8.72 -1.02
N THR A 22 6.88 9.65 -0.83
CA THR A 22 8.22 9.32 -0.32
C THR A 22 8.15 8.73 1.09
N VAL A 23 7.36 9.31 2.00
CA VAL A 23 7.18 8.77 3.36
C VAL A 23 6.53 7.40 3.32
N LEU A 24 5.42 7.23 2.60
CA LEU A 24 4.72 5.94 2.49
C LEU A 24 5.63 4.86 1.88
N ARG A 25 6.43 5.20 0.85
CA ARG A 25 7.40 4.29 0.26
C ARG A 25 8.49 3.89 1.25
N THR A 26 8.98 4.84 2.05
CA THR A 26 9.97 4.56 3.08
C THR A 26 9.43 3.61 4.14
N VAL A 27 8.15 3.76 4.53
CA VAL A 27 7.48 2.81 5.45
C VAL A 27 7.27 1.45 4.78
N LEU A 28 6.91 1.38 3.50
CA LEU A 28 6.81 0.12 2.77
C LEU A 28 8.15 -0.63 2.74
N ASP A 29 9.26 0.06 2.50
CA ASP A 29 10.58 -0.55 2.35
C ASP A 29 11.27 -0.89 3.69
N HIS A 30 10.91 -0.21 4.79
CA HIS A 30 11.65 -0.31 6.07
C HIS A 30 10.77 -0.53 7.30
N GLY A 31 9.45 -0.54 7.17
CA GLY A 31 8.51 -0.68 8.27
C GLY A 31 8.54 -2.06 8.94
N PRO A 32 8.30 -2.16 10.26
CA PRO A 32 8.10 -1.07 11.23
C PRO A 32 9.30 -0.13 11.40
N VAL A 33 9.06 1.19 11.36
CA VAL A 33 10.14 2.18 11.32
C VAL A 33 9.83 3.45 12.13
N ALA A 34 10.83 3.99 12.82
CA ALA A 34 10.71 5.25 13.55
C ALA A 34 10.65 6.46 12.58
N ARG A 35 9.86 7.49 12.93
CA ARG A 35 9.75 8.74 12.14
C ARG A 35 11.12 9.40 11.89
N ARG A 36 12.04 9.30 12.86
CA ARG A 36 13.41 9.80 12.69
C ARG A 36 14.13 9.09 11.53
N THR A 37 14.08 7.76 11.51
CA THR A 37 14.67 6.95 10.45
C THR A 37 14.01 7.23 9.10
N ILE A 38 12.70 7.52 9.07
CA ILE A 38 12.04 7.98 7.85
C ILE A 38 12.65 9.29 7.35
N ALA A 39 12.86 10.27 8.22
CA ALA A 39 13.49 11.54 7.84
C ALA A 39 14.91 11.32 7.29
N ASP A 40 15.71 10.49 7.96
CA ASP A 40 17.08 10.17 7.56
C ASP A 40 17.13 9.47 6.18
N ARG A 41 16.17 8.56 5.90
CA ARG A 41 16.08 7.80 4.63
C ARG A 41 15.45 8.58 3.48
N SER A 42 14.50 9.46 3.78
CA SER A 42 13.73 10.22 2.77
C SER A 42 14.36 11.57 2.40
N GLY A 43 15.30 12.08 3.20
CA GLY A 43 15.87 13.42 3.04
C GLY A 43 14.88 14.55 3.41
N LEU A 44 13.72 14.21 3.97
CA LEU A 44 12.73 15.18 4.44
C LEU A 44 13.04 15.65 5.86
N SER A 45 12.63 16.87 6.21
CA SER A 45 12.75 17.34 7.60
C SER A 45 11.84 16.56 8.54
N GLN A 46 12.22 16.47 9.82
CA GLN A 46 11.40 15.83 10.86
C GLN A 46 9.97 16.38 10.92
N ALA A 47 9.82 17.70 10.76
CA ALA A 47 8.50 18.35 10.73
C ALA A 47 7.68 17.94 9.49
N ALA A 48 8.31 17.77 8.33
CA ALA A 48 7.63 17.29 7.13
C ALA A 48 7.18 15.84 7.31
N VAL A 49 8.06 14.95 7.78
CA VAL A 49 7.73 13.55 8.06
C VAL A 49 6.60 13.45 9.08
N SER A 50 6.68 14.19 10.20
CA SER A 50 5.63 14.15 11.22
C SER A 50 4.27 14.57 10.66
N ARG A 51 4.21 15.59 9.80
CA ARG A 51 2.95 15.98 9.13
C ARG A 51 2.43 14.86 8.22
N GLN A 52 3.29 14.33 7.35
CA GLN A 52 2.89 13.26 6.42
C GLN A 52 2.47 11.99 7.16
N CYS A 53 3.16 11.57 8.22
CA CYS A 53 2.75 10.44 9.03
C CYS A 53 1.38 10.67 9.66
N THR A 54 1.12 11.85 10.23
CA THR A 54 -0.21 12.17 10.77
C THR A 54 -1.30 12.06 9.70
N ASP A 55 -1.06 12.58 8.49
CA ASP A 55 -2.03 12.54 7.40
C ASP A 55 -2.23 11.09 6.89
N LEU A 56 -1.17 10.30 6.75
CA LEU A 56 -1.24 8.90 6.36
C LEU A 56 -1.94 8.02 7.42
N VAL A 57 -1.77 8.31 8.72
CA VAL A 57 -2.51 7.66 9.80
C VAL A 57 -3.99 8.00 9.69
N ARG A 58 -4.34 9.27 9.46
CA ARG A 58 -5.73 9.70 9.26
C ARG A 58 -6.38 9.04 8.05
N LEU A 59 -5.62 8.80 6.99
CA LEU A 59 -6.06 8.06 5.81
C LEU A 59 -6.12 6.54 6.04
N GLY A 60 -5.65 6.03 7.18
CA GLY A 60 -5.62 4.61 7.49
C GLY A 60 -4.59 3.81 6.67
N LEU A 61 -3.63 4.47 6.02
CA LEU A 61 -2.59 3.82 5.21
C LEU A 61 -1.42 3.32 6.05
N VAL A 62 -1.13 4.02 7.15
CA VAL A 62 -0.12 3.62 8.15
C VAL A 62 -0.76 3.61 9.53
N ARG A 63 -0.18 2.84 10.45
CA ARG A 63 -0.56 2.82 11.86
C ARG A 63 0.65 3.04 12.74
N GLU A 64 0.41 3.63 13.91
CA GLU A 64 1.42 3.71 14.96
C GLU A 64 1.49 2.38 15.72
N LEU A 65 2.69 2.03 16.19
CA LEU A 65 2.96 0.81 16.95
C LEU A 65 3.58 1.16 18.32
N PRO A 66 2.80 1.71 19.27
CA PRO A 66 3.30 2.09 20.60
C PRO A 66 3.98 0.95 21.34
N GLU A 67 3.54 -0.29 21.11
CA GLU A 67 4.09 -1.52 21.67
C GLU A 67 5.54 -1.79 21.23
N LEU A 68 5.95 -1.26 20.08
CA LEU A 68 7.33 -1.36 19.57
C LEU A 68 8.19 -0.16 19.98
N SER A 69 7.68 0.75 20.81
CA SER A 69 8.47 1.87 21.30
C SER A 69 9.52 1.35 22.31
N ALA A 70 10.79 1.46 21.97
CA ALA A 70 11.88 1.07 22.85
C ALA A 70 11.92 2.00 24.09
N GLY A 71 11.54 1.46 25.25
CA GLY A 71 11.36 2.23 26.48
C GLY A 71 12.63 2.63 27.24
N ASN A 72 13.84 2.34 26.75
CA ASN A 72 15.02 2.25 27.63
C ASN A 72 16.22 3.15 27.24
N GLY A 73 16.05 4.09 26.31
CA GLY A 73 17.12 5.00 25.87
C GLY A 73 16.96 6.44 26.38
N VAL A 74 18.05 7.18 26.54
CA VAL A 74 18.02 8.62 26.82
C VAL A 74 17.45 9.36 25.60
N GLY A 75 16.25 9.93 25.74
CA GLY A 75 15.55 10.69 24.71
C GLY A 75 14.04 10.49 24.77
N ARG A 76 13.28 11.24 23.97
CA ARG A 76 11.82 11.02 23.84
C ARG A 76 11.57 9.72 23.08
N PRO A 77 10.87 8.72 23.66
CA PRO A 77 10.52 7.49 22.97
C PRO A 77 9.88 7.80 21.62
N GLN A 78 10.40 7.18 20.56
CA GLN A 78 9.85 7.31 19.22
C GLN A 78 8.87 6.15 19.02
N ILE A 79 7.62 6.47 18.70
CA ILE A 79 6.63 5.47 18.33
C ILE A 79 6.87 5.11 16.85
N PRO A 80 7.24 3.86 16.54
CA PRO A 80 7.36 3.42 15.16
C PRO A 80 6.01 3.47 14.43
N VAL A 81 6.08 3.64 13.12
CA VAL A 81 4.93 3.49 12.22
C VAL A 81 5.17 2.32 11.29
N ASP A 82 4.08 1.68 10.87
CA ASP A 82 4.12 0.66 9.84
C ASP A 82 2.90 0.77 8.92
N LEU A 83 2.91 0.07 7.79
CA LEU A 83 1.73 -0.04 6.93
C LEU A 83 0.57 -0.65 7.72
N HIS A 84 -0.65 -0.17 7.44
CA HIS A 84 -1.85 -0.75 8.02
C HIS A 84 -2.25 -2.01 7.23
N THR A 85 -1.65 -3.16 7.58
CA THR A 85 -1.77 -4.44 6.83
C THR A 85 -2.35 -5.61 7.64
N GLY A 86 -3.07 -5.32 8.74
CA GLY A 86 -3.57 -6.35 9.67
C GLY A 86 -5.02 -6.79 9.43
N GLU A 87 -5.42 -7.85 10.13
CA GLU A 87 -6.80 -8.39 10.22
C GLU A 87 -7.85 -7.35 10.69
N SER A 88 -7.40 -6.20 11.18
CA SER A 88 -8.18 -5.14 11.80
C SER A 88 -8.66 -4.02 10.85
N GLY A 89 -8.86 -4.30 9.56
CA GLY A 89 -9.50 -3.35 8.63
C GLY A 89 -8.56 -2.37 7.90
N GLY A 90 -7.31 -2.78 7.66
CA GLY A 90 -6.41 -2.04 6.76
C GLY A 90 -6.88 -2.06 5.29
N PRO A 91 -6.44 -1.10 4.45
CA PRO A 91 -6.80 -1.07 3.04
C PRO A 91 -6.35 -2.32 2.29
N LEU A 92 -7.20 -2.78 1.37
CA LEU A 92 -6.96 -3.95 0.53
C LEU A 92 -6.78 -3.53 -0.92
N VAL A 93 -5.95 -4.29 -1.63
CA VAL A 93 -5.67 -4.11 -3.05
C VAL A 93 -6.17 -5.33 -3.81
N ALA A 94 -7.03 -5.12 -4.80
CA ALA A 94 -7.45 -6.17 -5.73
C ALA A 94 -6.63 -6.08 -7.02
N GLY A 95 -6.11 -7.21 -7.48
CA GLY A 95 -5.34 -7.31 -8.72
C GLY A 95 -5.92 -8.38 -9.65
N VAL A 96 -5.71 -8.18 -10.96
CA VAL A 96 -6.03 -9.16 -11.99
C VAL A 96 -4.80 -9.40 -12.85
N HIS A 97 -4.38 -10.66 -12.94
CA HIS A 97 -3.44 -11.13 -13.95
C HIS A 97 -4.23 -11.82 -15.07
N ILE A 98 -4.10 -11.34 -16.30
CA ILE A 98 -4.75 -11.93 -17.48
C ILE A 98 -3.71 -12.77 -18.20
N GLY A 99 -3.82 -14.09 -18.05
CA GLY A 99 -2.97 -15.06 -18.73
C GLY A 99 -3.76 -15.92 -19.72
N VAL A 100 -3.09 -16.87 -20.37
CA VAL A 100 -3.70 -17.93 -21.16
C VAL A 100 -3.32 -19.26 -20.49
N PRO A 101 -4.27 -20.16 -20.19
CA PRO A 101 -5.71 -20.15 -20.52
C PRO A 101 -6.64 -19.42 -19.53
N ALA A 102 -6.09 -18.82 -18.48
CA ALA A 102 -6.90 -18.34 -17.35
C ALA A 102 -6.41 -16.99 -16.82
N SER A 103 -7.33 -16.26 -16.22
CA SER A 103 -7.05 -15.07 -15.42
C SER A 103 -6.94 -15.45 -13.95
N THR A 104 -6.17 -14.70 -13.18
CA THR A 104 -6.05 -14.85 -11.72
C THR A 104 -6.47 -13.55 -11.06
N PHE A 105 -7.42 -13.62 -10.14
CA PHE A 105 -7.78 -12.55 -9.24
C PHE A 105 -7.02 -12.74 -7.94
N GLY A 106 -6.45 -11.66 -7.41
CA GLY A 106 -5.76 -11.65 -6.13
C GLY A 106 -6.27 -10.52 -5.26
N LEU A 107 -6.39 -10.79 -3.97
CA LEU A 107 -6.61 -9.79 -2.93
C LEU A 107 -5.36 -9.72 -2.08
N LEU A 108 -4.83 -8.52 -1.88
CA LEU A 108 -3.57 -8.28 -1.20
C LEU A 108 -3.71 -7.20 -0.13
N ASP A 109 -2.85 -7.24 0.89
CA ASP A 109 -2.63 -6.09 1.76
C ASP A 109 -1.69 -5.05 1.11
N LEU A 110 -1.49 -3.90 1.76
CA LEU A 110 -0.59 -2.84 1.27
C LEU A 110 0.89 -3.25 1.17
N ARG A 111 1.30 -4.35 1.83
CA ARG A 111 2.65 -4.91 1.70
C ARG A 111 2.75 -5.89 0.53
N GLY A 112 1.64 -6.15 -0.17
CA GLY A 112 1.57 -7.09 -1.26
C GLY A 112 1.50 -8.54 -0.80
N ARG A 113 1.15 -8.81 0.47
CA ARG A 113 0.86 -10.17 0.92
C ARG A 113 -0.46 -10.61 0.32
N LEU A 114 -0.46 -11.75 -0.36
CA LEU A 114 -1.67 -12.36 -0.90
C LEU A 114 -2.55 -12.88 0.26
N LEU A 115 -3.77 -12.37 0.34
CA LEU A 115 -4.78 -12.76 1.33
C LEU A 115 -5.70 -13.82 0.76
N ASP A 116 -6.15 -13.64 -0.48
CA ASP A 116 -6.95 -14.61 -1.20
C ASP A 116 -6.65 -14.55 -2.70
N ARG A 117 -6.94 -15.65 -3.41
CA ARG A 117 -6.70 -15.80 -4.83
C ARG A 117 -7.74 -16.71 -5.46
N ARG A 118 -8.24 -16.30 -6.63
CA ARG A 118 -9.15 -17.11 -7.44
C ARG A 118 -8.67 -17.19 -8.88
N THR A 119 -8.65 -18.40 -9.44
CA THR A 119 -8.44 -18.60 -10.87
C THR A 119 -9.78 -18.53 -11.60
N PHE A 120 -9.81 -17.82 -12.72
CA PHE A 120 -10.93 -17.68 -13.62
C PHE A 120 -10.54 -18.23 -15.01
N PRO A 121 -10.87 -19.49 -15.29
CA PRO A 121 -10.65 -20.09 -16.61
C PRO A 121 -11.49 -19.36 -17.67
N HIS A 122 -10.90 -19.14 -18.84
CA HIS A 122 -11.60 -18.51 -19.95
C HIS A 122 -11.21 -19.11 -21.31
N ASP A 123 -10.85 -20.40 -21.32
CA ASP A 123 -10.72 -21.16 -22.55
C ASP A 123 -12.05 -21.18 -23.31
N GLY A 124 -11.97 -20.99 -24.63
CA GLY A 124 -13.15 -20.95 -25.50
C GLY A 124 -14.00 -19.68 -25.37
N ILE A 125 -13.59 -18.69 -24.56
CA ILE A 125 -14.24 -17.37 -24.52
C ILE A 125 -13.62 -16.48 -25.60
N ALA A 126 -14.46 -15.89 -26.45
CA ALA A 126 -13.99 -14.93 -27.45
C ALA A 126 -13.40 -13.68 -26.78
N ALA A 127 -12.34 -13.11 -27.35
CA ALA A 127 -11.63 -11.96 -26.77
C ALA A 127 -12.54 -10.75 -26.51
N GLY A 128 -13.55 -10.51 -27.36
CA GLY A 128 -14.52 -9.43 -27.17
C GLY A 128 -15.41 -9.61 -25.93
N ASP A 129 -15.66 -10.86 -25.53
CA ASP A 129 -16.51 -11.19 -24.38
C ASP A 129 -15.73 -11.26 -23.07
N LEU A 130 -14.40 -11.31 -23.12
CA LEU A 130 -13.54 -11.54 -21.96
C LEU A 130 -13.56 -10.37 -20.94
N PRO A 131 -13.43 -9.08 -21.31
CA PRO A 131 -13.44 -7.98 -20.34
C PRO A 131 -14.68 -7.93 -19.43
N PRO A 132 -15.94 -7.99 -19.93
CA PRO A 132 -17.10 -7.97 -19.04
C PRO A 132 -17.21 -9.23 -18.18
N ARG A 133 -16.69 -10.38 -18.65
CA ARG A 133 -16.63 -11.63 -17.87
C ARG A 133 -15.63 -11.53 -16.71
N ILE A 134 -14.43 -11.01 -16.98
CA ILE A 134 -13.40 -10.75 -15.96
C ILE A 134 -13.93 -9.75 -14.93
N ALA A 135 -14.53 -8.64 -15.38
CA ALA A 135 -15.07 -7.63 -14.45
C ALA A 135 -16.14 -8.21 -13.53
N ARG A 136 -17.02 -9.08 -14.05
CA ARG A 136 -18.05 -9.77 -13.25
C ARG A 136 -17.43 -10.80 -12.30
N GLY A 137 -16.47 -11.59 -12.78
CA GLY A 137 -15.74 -12.56 -11.96
C GLY A 137 -14.98 -11.91 -10.80
N LEU A 138 -14.33 -10.77 -11.07
CA LEU A 138 -13.63 -9.99 -10.05
C LEU A 138 -14.61 -9.44 -8.99
N ARG A 139 -15.77 -8.90 -9.40
CA ARG A 139 -16.79 -8.44 -8.43
C ARG A 139 -17.27 -9.58 -7.53
N ALA A 140 -17.60 -10.73 -8.12
CA ALA A 140 -18.02 -11.91 -7.35
C ALA A 140 -16.93 -12.36 -6.38
N PHE A 141 -15.67 -12.39 -6.82
CA PHE A 141 -14.53 -12.67 -5.94
C PHE A 141 -14.44 -11.70 -4.76
N LEU A 142 -14.58 -10.39 -5.00
CA LEU A 142 -14.50 -9.39 -3.93
C LEU A 142 -15.71 -9.43 -2.98
N ASP A 143 -16.89 -9.79 -3.48
CA ASP A 143 -18.08 -9.92 -2.64
C ASP A 143 -18.01 -11.16 -1.73
N ASP A 144 -17.39 -12.25 -2.19
CA ASP A 144 -17.17 -13.45 -1.39
C ASP A 144 -16.19 -13.16 -0.23
N VAL A 145 -15.06 -12.51 -0.51
CA VAL A 145 -14.07 -12.20 0.53
C VAL A 145 -14.58 -11.20 1.57
N ARG A 146 -15.56 -10.36 1.23
CA ARG A 146 -16.18 -9.43 2.20
C ARG A 146 -17.11 -10.13 3.20
N ARG A 147 -17.51 -11.37 2.93
CA ARG A 147 -18.46 -12.12 3.78
C ARG A 147 -17.77 -13.02 4.81
N ASP A 148 -16.47 -13.25 4.64
CA ASP A 148 -15.61 -14.01 5.55
C ASP A 148 -14.95 -13.09 6.59
#